data_AF-A0A3B9SRK3-F1
#
_entry.id   AF-A0A3B9SRK3-F1
#
_cell.length_a   1.000
_cell.length_b   1.000
_cell.length_c   1.000
_cell.angle_alpha   90.00
_cell.angle_beta   90.00
_cell.angle_gamma   90.00
#
_symmetry.space_group_name_H-M   'P 1'
#
loop_
_entity.id
_entity.type
_entity.pdbx_description
1 polymer ?
#
loop_
_entity_poly.entity_id
_entity_poly.type
_entity_poly.pdbx_seq_one_letter_code
_entity_poly.pdbx_strand_id
1 'polypeptide(L)' 'MSVPKDELHRLVDALPEKEAPAAKRFLEFVLSKAEAEDETWLEADLGELPSYEWGTEGLPKGKSVRYRPGVGMIVEGGKR' A
#
# COMPACT_ATOMS: atom_id res chain seq x y z
N MET A 1 14.70 2.03 -12.09
CA MET A 1 14.61 3.49 -12.25
C MET A 1 13.16 3.81 -12.58
N SER A 2 12.41 4.48 -11.70
CA SER A 2 11.03 4.85 -12.03
C SER A 2 11.04 6.11 -12.90
N VAL A 3 10.15 6.17 -13.89
CA VAL A 3 9.97 7.37 -14.71
C VAL A 3 9.33 8.47 -13.84
N PRO A 4 9.84 9.71 -13.84
CA PRO A 4 9.24 10.81 -13.10
C PRO A 4 7.80 11.08 -13.55
N LYS A 5 6.92 11.46 -12.62
CA LYS A 5 5.49 11.71 -12.89
C LYS A 5 5.27 12.73 -14.01
N ASP A 6 6.06 13.81 -14.02
CA ASP A 6 5.94 14.88 -15.03
C ASP A 6 6.26 14.38 -16.45
N GLU A 7 7.13 13.39 -16.56
CA GLU A 7 7.49 12.78 -17.83
C GLU A 7 6.39 11.87 -18.36
N LEU A 8 5.67 11.17 -17.47
CA LEU A 8 4.48 10.41 -17.85
C LEU A 8 3.37 11.32 -18.40
N HIS A 9 3.13 12.46 -17.76
CA HIS A 9 2.13 13.44 -18.26
C HIS A 9 2.49 13.94 -19.66
N ARG A 10 3.76 14.29 -19.90
CA ARG A 10 4.22 14.70 -21.25
C ARG A 10 4.01 13.63 -22.30
N LEU A 11 4.26 12.36 -21.98
CA LEU A 11 4.08 11.25 -22.91
C LEU A 11 2.61 11.02 -23.24
N VAL A 12 1.71 11.19 -22.27
CA VAL A 12 0.26 11.13 -22.49
C VAL A 12 -0.20 12.27 -23.40
N ASP A 13 0.27 13.50 -23.15
CA ASP A 13 -0.09 14.68 -23.94
C ASP A 13 0.45 14.61 -25.39
N ALA A 14 1.57 13.91 -25.60
CA ALA A 14 2.17 13.70 -26.92
C ALA A 14 1.55 12.52 -27.70
N LEU A 15 0.61 11.78 -27.11
CA LEU A 15 0.04 10.59 -27.71
C LEU A 15 -0.88 10.97 -28.90
N PRO A 16 -0.73 10.35 -30.07
CA PRO A 16 -1.65 10.58 -31.19
C PRO A 16 -3.09 10.19 -30.82
N GLU A 17 -4.08 11.00 -31.19
CA GLU A 17 -5.50 10.75 -30.85
C GLU A 17 -5.99 9.37 -31.28
N LYS A 18 -5.50 8.87 -32.43
CA LYS A 18 -5.81 7.54 -32.96
C LYS A 18 -5.37 6.39 -32.03
N GLU A 19 -4.36 6.62 -31.18
CA GLU A 19 -3.79 5.62 -30.28
C GLU A 19 -4.32 5.76 -28.84
N ALA A 20 -4.94 6.89 -28.49
CA ALA A 20 -5.52 7.12 -27.17
C ALA A 20 -6.49 6.01 -26.69
N PRO A 21 -7.36 5.43 -27.54
CA PRO A 21 -8.21 4.31 -27.12
C PRO A 21 -7.42 3.04 -26.78
N ALA A 22 -6.29 2.79 -27.46
CA ALA A 22 -5.44 1.65 -27.19
C ALA A 22 -4.66 1.83 -25.88
N ALA A 23 -4.08 3.01 -25.67
CA ALA A 23 -3.39 3.36 -24.43
C ALA A 23 -4.35 3.30 -23.22
N LYS A 24 -5.58 3.79 -23.36
CA LYS A 24 -6.61 3.70 -22.31
C LYS A 24 -6.88 2.26 -21.90
N ARG A 25 -7.15 1.36 -22.86
CA ARG A 25 -7.40 -0.06 -22.58
C ARG A 25 -6.21 -0.74 -21.90
N PHE A 26 -4.99 -0.37 -22.27
CA PHE A 26 -3.79 -0.90 -21.64
C PHE A 26 -3.66 -0.43 -20.18
N LEU A 27 -3.91 0.84 -19.90
CA LEU A 27 -3.89 1.37 -18.53
C LEU A 27 -4.99 0.74 -17.66
N GLU A 28 -6.19 0.55 -18.20
CA GLU A 28 -7.28 -0.17 -17.53
C GLU A 28 -6.88 -1.62 -17.21
N PHE A 29 -6.21 -2.31 -18.14
CA PHE A 29 -5.67 -3.64 -17.90
C PHE A 29 -4.63 -3.66 -16.77
N VAL A 30 -3.67 -2.73 -16.79
CA VAL A 30 -2.64 -2.62 -15.73
C VAL A 30 -3.28 -2.38 -14.36
N LEU A 31 -4.25 -1.47 -14.27
CA LEU A 31 -4.99 -1.20 -13.03
C LEU A 31 -5.70 -2.46 -12.51
N SER A 32 -6.41 -3.18 -13.39
CA SER A 32 -7.11 -4.42 -12.99
C SER A 32 -6.17 -5.52 -12.50
N LYS A 33 -4.91 -5.51 -12.93
CA LYS A 33 -3.88 -6.47 -12.50
C LYS A 33 -3.22 -6.07 -11.19
N ALA A 34 -2.96 -4.77 -11.00
CA ALA A 34 -2.41 -4.26 -9.75
C ALA A 34 -3.37 -4.49 -8.58
N GLU A 35 -4.66 -4.20 -8.75
CA GLU A 35 -5.66 -4.43 -7.69
C GLU A 35 -5.81 -5.92 -7.34
N ALA A 36 -5.79 -6.79 -8.36
CA ALA A 36 -5.91 -8.23 -8.15
C ALA A 36 -4.67 -8.85 -7.47
N GLU A 37 -3.47 -8.36 -7.76
CA GLU A 37 -2.24 -8.83 -7.12
C GLU A 37 -2.22 -8.43 -5.64
N ASP A 38 -2.55 -7.18 -5.32
CA ASP A 38 -2.56 -6.68 -3.93
C ASP A 38 -3.59 -7.42 -3.06
N GLU A 39 -4.80 -7.65 -3.58
CA GLU A 39 -5.84 -8.40 -2.87
C GLU A 39 -5.44 -9.87 -2.69
N THR A 40 -4.86 -10.49 -3.72
CA THR A 40 -4.38 -11.88 -3.64
C THR A 40 -3.23 -12.04 -2.64
N TRP A 41 -2.34 -11.04 -2.54
CA TRP A 41 -1.26 -11.04 -1.54
C TRP A 41 -1.78 -10.86 -0.12
N LEU A 42 -2.77 -10.00 0.08
CA LEU A 42 -3.38 -9.76 1.41
C LEU A 42 -4.17 -10.97 1.90
N GLU A 43 -4.89 -11.64 1.01
CA GLU A 43 -5.74 -12.81 1.30
C GLU A 43 -4.98 -14.14 1.14
N ALA A 44 -3.68 -14.11 0.87
CA ALA A 44 -2.88 -15.31 0.72
C ALA A 44 -2.85 -16.10 2.03
N ASP A 45 -3.15 -17.40 1.95
CA ASP A 45 -2.93 -18.31 3.07
C ASP A 45 -1.43 -18.47 3.30
N LEU A 46 -0.92 -17.79 4.32
CA LEU A 46 0.49 -17.84 4.73
C LEU A 46 0.85 -19.16 5.46
N GLY A 47 -0.13 -20.05 5.64
CA GLY A 47 0.02 -21.28 6.42
C GLY A 47 0.28 -20.99 7.90
N GLU A 48 0.72 -22.02 8.63
CA GLU A 48 1.15 -21.85 10.01
C GLU A 48 2.48 -21.10 10.07
N LEU A 49 2.43 -19.81 10.40
CA LEU A 49 3.62 -19.02 10.66
C LEU A 49 4.31 -19.51 11.95
N PRO A 50 5.65 -19.61 11.97
CA PRO A 50 6.36 -19.95 13.19
C PRO A 50 6.10 -18.89 14.26
N SER A 51 6.11 -19.33 15.53
CA SER A 51 6.03 -18.41 16.66
C SER A 51 7.10 -17.33 16.55
N TYR A 52 6.70 -16.06 16.61
CA TYR A 52 7.62 -14.94 16.58
C TYR A 52 8.50 -14.93 17.83
N GLU A 53 9.82 -14.98 17.64
CA GLU A 53 10.79 -14.94 18.74
C GLU A 53 11.04 -13.50 19.18
N TRP A 54 10.46 -13.11 20.32
CA TRP A 54 10.59 -11.75 20.89
C TRP A 54 12.00 -11.42 21.45
N GLY A 55 12.95 -12.35 21.37
CA GLY A 55 14.26 -12.22 22.01
C GLY A 55 14.20 -12.32 23.54
N THR A 56 15.33 -12.04 24.19
CA THR A 56 15.50 -12.22 25.65
C THR A 56 14.62 -11.31 26.50
N GLU A 57 14.22 -10.15 25.96
CA GLU A 57 13.36 -9.17 26.62
C GLU A 57 11.87 -9.55 26.60
N GLY A 58 11.50 -10.56 25.79
CA GLY A 58 10.12 -11.03 25.65
C GLY A 58 9.18 -10.03 24.98
N LEU A 59 7.89 -10.37 24.98
CA LEU A 59 6.84 -9.53 24.40
C LEU A 59 6.89 -8.13 25.04
N PRO A 60 7.04 -7.04 24.25
CA PRO A 60 7.06 -5.69 24.79
C PRO A 60 5.75 -5.40 25.51
N LYS A 61 5.86 -4.75 26.67
CA LYS A 61 4.69 -4.24 27.40
C LYS A 61 4.05 -3.14 26.55
N GLY A 62 2.89 -3.45 25.98
CA GLY A 62 2.09 -2.49 25.21
C GLY A 62 1.75 -1.25 26.03
N LYS A 63 1.54 -0.12 25.35
CA LYS A 63 1.03 1.10 25.98
C LYS A 63 -0.49 1.15 25.83
N SER A 64 -1.16 1.73 26.82
CA SER A 64 -2.61 1.97 26.74
C SER A 64 -2.90 2.89 25.56
N VAL A 65 -3.95 2.59 24.79
CA VAL A 65 -4.40 3.43 23.69
C VAL A 65 -5.87 3.81 23.89
N ARG A 66 -6.22 5.04 23.53
CA ARG A 66 -7.60 5.54 23.53
C ARG A 66 -7.92 6.23 22.21
N TYR A 67 -9.08 5.95 21.64
CA TYR A 67 -9.58 6.72 20.51
C TYR A 67 -10.18 8.06 20.95
N ARG A 68 -9.82 9.14 20.27
CA ARG A 68 -10.44 10.46 20.43
C ARG A 68 -11.07 10.90 19.09
N PRO A 69 -12.39 11.14 19.04
CA PRO A 69 -13.06 11.65 17.85
C PRO A 69 -12.41 12.93 17.33
N GLY A 70 -12.17 13.00 16.02
CA GLY A 70 -11.53 14.15 15.35
C GLY A 70 -10.00 14.24 15.50
N VAL A 71 -9.37 13.36 16.28
CA VAL A 71 -7.91 13.32 16.48
C VAL A 71 -7.33 11.95 16.10
N GLY A 72 -8.05 10.86 16.37
CA GLY A 72 -7.61 9.49 16.10
C GLY A 72 -7.13 8.75 17.35
N MET A 73 -6.26 7.76 17.16
CA MET A 73 -5.71 6.95 18.25
C MET A 73 -4.66 7.73 19.05
N ILE A 74 -4.83 7.80 20.37
CA ILE A 74 -3.91 8.42 21.31
C ILE A 74 -3.24 7.33 22.14
N VAL A 75 -1.90 7.34 22.19
CA VAL A 75 -1.11 6.45 23.04
C VAL A 75 -0.94 7.10 24.42
N GLU A 76 -1.64 6.58 25.41
CA GLU A 76 -1.56 7.00 26.81
C GLU A 76 -0.24 6.43 27.40
N GLY A 77 0.80 7.26 27.46
CA GLY A 77 2.14 6.87 27.96
C GLY A 77 3.30 7.00 26.95
N GLY A 78 3.11 7.73 25.84
CA GLY A 78 4.22 8.23 25.02
C GLY A 78 5.18 9.12 25.83
N LYS A 79 6.50 8.96 25.65
CA LYS A 79 7.57 9.59 26.44
C LYS A 79 7.32 11.09 26.74
N ARG A 80 7.63 11.51 27.97
CA ARG A 80 8.15 12.87 28.21
C ARG A 80 9.57 12.95 27.69
#